data_AF-A0A2V7VR42-F1
#
_entry.id   AF-A0A2V7VR42-F1
#
_cell.length_a   1.000
_cell.length_b   1.000
_cell.length_c   1.000
_cell.angle_alpha   90.00
_cell.angle_beta   90.00
_cell.angle_gamma   90.00
#
_symmetry.space_group_name_H-M   'P 1'
#
loop_
_entity.id
_entity.type
_entity.pdbx_description
1 polymer ?
#
loop_
_entity_poly.entity_id
_entity_poly.type
_entity_poly.pdbx_seq_one_letter_code
_entity_poly.pdbx_strand_id
1 'polypeptide(L)'
;MFTGLPEDGAFPRNPHLSLTSLTGRPVRGGLVDGPVYARIFEGLKGVGLSGPDPLAAFQGEAVYHDDVKDYASNEPTMDGTASAVLLAALMAGVR
;
A
#
# COMPACT_ATOMS: atom_id res chain seq x y z
N MET A 1 -4.71 1.22 -4.18
CA MET A 1 -4.03 1.46 -2.89
C MET A 1 -4.84 0.96 -1.69
N PHE A 2 -6.13 0.66 -1.81
CA PHE A 2 -6.84 -0.08 -0.77
C PHE A 2 -6.64 -1.58 -0.96
N THR A 3 -6.30 -2.32 0.07
CA THR A 3 -6.15 -3.77 -0.02
C THR A 3 -7.49 -4.41 -0.43
N GLY A 4 -7.48 -5.23 -1.48
CA GLY A 4 -8.67 -5.93 -1.98
C GLY A 4 -9.76 -5.03 -2.59
N LEU A 5 -9.47 -3.76 -2.93
CA LEU A 5 -10.41 -2.84 -3.55
C LEU A 5 -9.76 -1.98 -4.66
N PRO A 6 -10.42 -1.77 -5.81
CA PRO A 6 -11.69 -2.39 -6.21
C PRO A 6 -11.51 -3.89 -6.52
N GLU A 7 -12.59 -4.67 -6.40
CA GLU A 7 -12.52 -6.13 -6.60
C GLU A 7 -12.06 -6.51 -8.01
N ASP A 8 -12.57 -5.79 -9.02
CA ASP A 8 -12.30 -6.00 -10.44
C ASP A 8 -11.18 -5.09 -10.99
N GLY A 9 -10.26 -4.61 -10.15
CA GLY A 9 -9.19 -3.72 -10.58
C GLY A 9 -7.86 -3.92 -9.88
N ALA A 10 -6.97 -2.95 -10.06
CA ALA A 10 -5.63 -2.96 -9.49
C ALA A 10 -5.66 -2.56 -8.01
N PHE A 11 -5.10 -3.41 -7.17
CA PHE A 11 -4.94 -3.18 -5.74
C PHE A 11 -3.65 -3.86 -5.23
N PRO A 12 -3.10 -3.43 -4.08
CA PRO A 12 -1.89 -4.02 -3.51
C PRO A 12 -2.07 -5.52 -3.25
N ARG A 13 -1.26 -6.36 -3.88
CA ARG A 13 -1.29 -7.82 -3.77
C ARG A 13 -0.36 -8.34 -2.68
N ASN A 14 0.74 -7.63 -2.41
CA ASN A 14 1.74 -8.02 -1.43
C ASN A 14 1.97 -6.92 -0.38
N PRO A 15 0.92 -6.46 0.34
CA PRO A 15 1.09 -5.41 1.35
C PRO A 15 2.11 -5.83 2.42
N HIS A 16 2.84 -4.87 2.99
CA HIS A 16 3.67 -5.07 4.18
C HIS A 16 2.77 -5.33 5.39
N LEU A 17 2.23 -6.54 5.49
CA LEU A 17 1.28 -6.93 6.52
C LEU A 17 1.53 -8.37 6.96
N SER A 18 2.16 -8.51 8.14
CA SER A 18 2.59 -9.80 8.70
C SER A 18 1.48 -10.85 8.77
N LEU A 19 0.25 -10.45 9.13
CA LEU A 19 -0.88 -11.39 9.19
C LEU A 19 -1.16 -11.99 7.81
N THR A 20 -1.23 -11.16 6.77
CA THR A 20 -1.46 -11.62 5.39
C THR A 20 -0.27 -12.43 4.88
N SER A 21 0.96 -11.96 5.12
CA SER A 21 2.18 -12.68 4.71
C SER A 21 2.31 -14.06 5.36
N LEU A 22 1.91 -14.21 6.63
CA LEU A 22 2.06 -15.48 7.37
C LEU A 22 0.90 -16.44 7.13
N THR A 23 -0.31 -15.93 6.88
CA THR A 23 -1.53 -16.78 6.84
C THR A 23 -2.16 -16.88 5.46
N GLY A 24 -1.75 -16.05 4.51
CA GLY A 24 -2.42 -15.89 3.20
C GLY A 24 -3.82 -15.27 3.29
N ARG A 25 -4.28 -14.87 4.49
CA ARG A 25 -5.61 -14.29 4.67
C ARG A 25 -5.58 -12.81 4.24
N PRO A 26 -6.45 -12.40 3.30
CA PRO A 26 -6.53 -11.00 2.90
C PRO A 26 -7.18 -10.18 4.01
N VAL A 27 -6.59 -9.03 4.32
CA VAL A 27 -7.26 -7.96 5.09
C VAL A 27 -7.72 -6.92 4.08
N ARG A 28 -9.03 -6.73 3.93
CA ARG A 28 -9.61 -5.84 2.91
C ARG A 28 -9.83 -4.43 3.49
N GLY A 29 -9.67 -3.41 2.65
CA GLY A 29 -9.99 -2.02 2.97
C GLY A 29 -8.89 -1.23 3.67
N GLY A 30 -7.71 -1.83 3.91
CA GLY A 30 -6.56 -1.08 4.45
C GLY A 30 -5.98 -0.16 3.38
N LEU A 31 -5.83 1.12 3.68
CA LEU A 31 -5.13 2.06 2.81
C LEU A 31 -3.62 1.92 3.04
N VAL A 32 -2.87 1.55 2.00
CA VAL A 32 -1.39 1.61 2.07
C VAL A 32 -0.90 3.06 1.97
N ASP A 33 0.27 3.34 2.54
CA ASP A 33 0.89 4.67 2.55
C ASP A 33 0.99 5.30 1.15
N GLY A 34 1.24 4.49 0.12
CA GLY A 34 1.32 4.91 -1.26
C GLY A 34 2.69 5.49 -1.63
N PRO A 35 2.80 6.16 -2.79
CA PRO A 35 4.10 6.60 -3.29
C PRO A 35 4.84 7.54 -2.34
N VAL A 36 6.11 7.24 -2.08
CA VAL A 36 7.02 8.07 -1.26
C VAL A 36 8.20 8.52 -2.09
N TYR A 37 8.93 9.55 -1.65
CA TYR A 37 10.18 9.93 -2.31
C TYR A 37 11.16 8.75 -2.34
N ALA A 38 11.83 8.51 -3.47
CA ALA A 38 12.79 7.41 -3.64
C ALA A 38 13.84 7.37 -2.52
N ARG A 39 14.35 8.56 -2.13
CA ARG A 39 15.30 8.71 -1.02
C ARG A 39 14.79 8.19 0.34
N ILE A 40 13.48 8.17 0.56
CA ILE A 40 12.89 7.62 1.79
C ILE A 40 13.01 6.11 1.75
N PHE A 41 12.56 5.47 0.67
CA PHE A 41 12.71 4.03 0.47
C PHE A 41 14.19 3.58 0.58
N GLU A 42 15.10 4.29 -0.08
CA GLU A 42 16.55 3.99 -0.08
C GLU A 42 17.22 4.22 1.28
N GLY A 43 16.68 5.13 2.11
CA GLY A 43 17.26 5.51 3.39
C GLY A 43 16.80 4.68 4.58
N LEU A 44 15.75 3.87 4.42
CA LEU A 44 15.13 3.12 5.51
C LEU A 44 15.79 1.75 5.73
N LYS A 45 15.96 1.38 7.01
CA LYS A 45 16.61 0.13 7.38
C LYS A 45 15.67 -1.05 7.18
N GLY A 46 16.14 -2.08 6.50
CA GLY A 46 15.39 -3.32 6.29
C GLY A 46 14.30 -3.22 5.22
N VAL A 47 14.14 -2.05 4.58
CA VAL A 47 13.33 -1.88 3.38
C VAL A 47 14.06 -2.47 2.17
N GLY A 48 13.30 -3.03 1.25
CA GLY A 48 13.81 -3.47 -0.04
C GLY A 48 12.72 -4.16 -0.85
N LEU A 49 13.14 -4.85 -1.91
CA LEU A 49 12.25 -5.66 -2.73
C LEU A 49 12.57 -7.14 -2.55
N SER A 50 11.54 -7.98 -2.47
CA SER A 50 11.65 -9.43 -2.47
C SER A 50 11.93 -10.00 -3.87
N GLY A 51 11.66 -9.22 -4.92
CA GLY A 51 11.90 -9.56 -6.32
C GLY A 51 12.02 -8.33 -7.23
N PRO A 52 11.94 -8.51 -8.56
CA PRO A 52 11.92 -7.41 -9.52
C PRO A 52 10.72 -6.48 -9.29
N ASP A 53 10.91 -5.17 -9.47
CA ASP A 53 9.83 -4.20 -9.40
C ASP A 53 8.94 -4.28 -10.67
N PRO A 54 7.67 -4.70 -10.57
CA PRO A 54 6.77 -4.75 -11.72
C PRO A 54 6.38 -3.37 -12.24
N LEU A 55 6.57 -2.32 -11.45
CA LEU A 55 6.25 -0.93 -11.80
C LEU A 55 7.48 -0.11 -12.19
N ALA A 56 8.67 -0.72 -12.32
CA ALA A 56 9.93 -0.02 -12.56
C ALA A 56 9.89 1.02 -13.69
N ALA A 57 9.17 0.73 -14.78
CA ALA A 57 9.04 1.63 -15.93
C ALA A 57 8.22 2.90 -15.64
N PHE A 58 7.49 2.94 -14.54
CA PHE A 58 6.62 4.03 -14.11
C PHE A 58 7.17 4.81 -12.91
N GLN A 59 8.29 4.38 -12.34
CA GLN A 59 8.89 5.02 -11.18
C GLN A 59 9.61 6.32 -11.55
N GLY A 60 9.73 7.23 -10.59
CA GLY A 60 10.45 8.49 -10.75
C GLY A 60 10.96 9.02 -9.40
N GLU A 61 10.77 10.31 -9.15
CA GLU A 61 11.12 10.91 -7.85
C GLU A 61 10.30 10.29 -6.70
N ALA A 62 9.06 9.91 -6.97
CA ALA A 62 8.24 9.11 -6.09
C ALA A 62 8.20 7.64 -6.57
N VAL A 63 8.23 6.72 -5.62
CA VAL A 63 8.22 5.27 -5.86
C VAL A 63 7.12 4.62 -5.04
N TYR A 64 6.47 3.63 -5.63
CA TYR A 64 5.57 2.71 -4.95
C TYR A 64 5.92 1.28 -5.36
N HIS A 65 6.06 0.39 -4.39
CA HIS A 65 6.38 -1.01 -4.67
C HIS A 65 5.31 -1.91 -4.05
N ASP A 66 4.65 -2.73 -4.86
CA ASP A 66 3.73 -3.76 -4.37
C ASP A 66 4.50 -5.01 -3.87
N ASP A 67 5.31 -4.79 -2.82
CA ASP A 67 6.19 -5.79 -2.23
C ASP A 67 6.08 -5.81 -0.69
N VAL A 68 6.17 -7.02 -0.11
CA VAL A 68 6.04 -7.23 1.33
C VAL A 68 7.23 -6.68 2.12
N LYS A 69 8.37 -6.41 1.48
CA LYS A 69 9.55 -5.82 2.11
C LYS A 69 9.59 -4.29 2.04
N ASP A 70 8.61 -3.66 1.39
CA ASP A 70 8.49 -2.20 1.34
C ASP A 70 7.45 -1.68 2.33
N TYR A 71 7.86 -1.50 3.58
CA TYR A 71 7.01 -0.79 4.55
C TYR A 71 6.98 0.73 4.33
N ALA A 72 7.82 1.27 3.44
CA ALA A 72 7.86 2.70 3.20
C ALA A 72 6.67 3.18 2.35
N SER A 73 6.24 2.36 1.39
CA SER A 73 5.16 2.72 0.46
C SER A 73 3.95 1.78 0.50
N ASN A 74 4.09 0.59 1.09
CA ASN A 74 3.14 -0.51 0.94
C ASN A 74 2.61 -1.08 2.27
N GLU A 75 2.83 -0.38 3.40
CA GLU A 75 2.25 -0.74 4.69
C GLU A 75 0.84 -0.13 4.84
N PRO A 76 -0.20 -0.94 5.13
CA PRO A 76 -1.50 -0.40 5.48
C PRO A 76 -1.51 0.08 6.94
N THR A 77 -1.77 1.37 7.14
CA THR A 77 -1.75 2.01 8.46
C THR A 77 -3.15 2.33 8.99
N MET A 78 -3.30 2.31 10.32
CA MET A 78 -4.60 2.49 10.97
C MET A 78 -5.15 3.92 10.81
N ASP A 79 -4.29 4.92 10.94
CA ASP A 79 -4.59 6.35 10.81
C ASP A 79 -4.88 6.76 9.37
N GLY A 80 -4.12 6.24 8.41
CA GLY A 80 -4.42 6.39 6.98
C GLY A 80 -5.79 5.77 6.64
N THR A 81 -6.03 4.55 7.11
CA THR A 81 -7.31 3.85 6.90
C THR A 81 -8.47 4.59 7.58
N ALA A 82 -8.29 5.10 8.79
CA ALA A 82 -9.32 5.88 9.50
C ALA A 82 -9.71 7.15 8.73
N SER A 83 -8.71 7.87 8.21
CA SER A 83 -8.92 9.07 7.38
C SER A 83 -9.66 8.73 6.09
N ALA A 84 -9.33 7.61 5.46
CA ALA A 84 -10.02 7.13 4.27
C ALA A 84 -11.48 6.76 4.52
N VAL A 85 -11.77 6.09 5.64
CA VAL A 85 -13.14 5.78 6.07
C VAL A 85 -13.94 7.06 6.31
N LEU A 86 -13.33 8.06 6.96
CA LEU A 86 -13.98 9.36 7.17
C LEU A 86 -14.32 10.04 5.84
N LEU A 87 -13.37 10.08 4.90
CA LEU A 87 -13.61 10.63 3.56
C LEU A 87 -14.74 9.89 2.85
N ALA A 88 -14.72 8.55 2.85
CA ALA A 88 -15.76 7.73 2.23
C ALA A 88 -17.15 8.01 2.84
N ALA A 89 -17.24 8.16 4.17
CA ALA A 89 -18.49 8.49 4.85
C ALA A 89 -19.03 9.87 4.45
N LEU A 90 -18.15 10.88 4.36
CA LEU A 90 -18.53 12.23 3.92
C LEU A 90 -19.03 12.22 2.47
N MET A 91 -18.34 11.51 1.58
CA MET A 91 -18.71 11.42 0.17
C MET A 91 -20.01 10.63 -0.05
N ALA A 92 -20.29 9.60 0.77
CA ALA A 92 -21.54 8.83 0.71
C ALA A 92 -22.76 9.63 1.22
N GLY A 93 -22.54 10.65 2.04
CA GLY A 93 -23.58 11.52 2.61
C GLY A 93 -24.01 12.68 1.72
N VAL A 94 -23.24 12.99 0.67
CA VAL A 94 -23.61 14.01 -0.33
C VAL A 94 -24.63 13.37 -1.28
N ARG A 95 -25.91 13.67 -1.07
CA ARG A 95 -27.00 13.42 -2.03
C ARG A 95 -27.41 14.72 -2.70
#